data_AF-A0A3M3Z7X8-F1
#
_entry.id   AF-A0A3M3Z7X8-F1
#
_cell.length_a   1.000
_cell.length_b   1.000
_cell.length_c   1.000
_cell.angle_alpha   90.00
_cell.angle_beta   90.00
_cell.angle_gamma   90.00
#
_symmetry.space_group_name_H-M   'P 1'
#
loop_
_entity.id
_entity.type
_entity.pdbx_description
1 polymer ?
#
loop_
_entity_poly.entity_id
_entity_poly.type
_entity_poly.pdbx_seq_one_letter_code
_entity_poly.pdbx_strand_id
1 'polypeptide(L)'
;MAENLSMAAGLPLADASGAASKWWVPAVQSVALCLLLAAMSVAGLSLYVVTPLALLVVWLPRLARKSGLVSRVDSGDSDIALLTRDLSRTTSHNALSAAQVAFSVGQLAGRVQSQLGAAEQVVSSAEQMIATEQQTAQLSQQALIAASEARQRSESGSSALNESIERMHRLSQRAVGSRELIEALSQRSEEIQRVTMVIQSIASQTNLLALNAAIEAARAGEHGRGFAVVADEVRGLAGRTASATGEVGQMVADIQQRTAQVVEQIRELSSDLDTGVEQVELTGQHLGNIA
;
A
#
# COMPACT_ATOMS: atom_id res chain seq x y z
N MET A 1 75.71 -18.05 82.99
CA MET A 1 77.05 -17.45 82.80
C MET A 1 76.80 -16.12 82.11
N ALA A 2 76.67 -14.98 82.80
CA ALA A 2 77.62 -14.38 83.76
C ALA A 2 79.02 -14.35 83.11
N GLU A 3 79.69 -13.24 82.82
CA GLU A 3 79.88 -11.93 83.43
C GLU A 3 80.27 -10.95 82.29
N ASN A 4 79.88 -9.67 82.25
CA ASN A 4 80.20 -8.54 83.12
C ASN A 4 81.62 -7.96 82.91
N LEU A 5 81.67 -6.62 82.98
CA LEU A 5 82.85 -5.72 83.14
C LEU A 5 83.61 -5.35 81.84
N SER A 6 84.04 -4.11 81.59
CA SER A 6 83.98 -2.85 82.34
C SER A 6 84.70 -1.76 81.52
N MET A 7 84.13 -0.56 81.53
CA MET A 7 84.76 0.79 81.53
C MET A 7 85.98 1.12 80.67
N ALA A 8 85.85 2.18 79.87
CA ALA A 8 86.53 3.47 80.08
C ALA A 8 85.96 4.48 79.06
N ALA A 9 85.11 5.42 79.49
CA ALA A 9 85.51 6.77 79.91
C ALA A 9 86.04 7.63 78.74
N GLY A 10 85.19 8.53 78.25
CA GLY A 10 85.56 9.51 77.22
C GLY A 10 84.38 10.37 76.78
N LEU A 11 83.82 11.18 77.68
CA LEU A 11 83.10 12.39 77.31
C LEU A 11 84.14 13.48 77.04
N PRO A 12 84.09 14.14 75.87
CA PRO A 12 84.39 15.57 75.83
C PRO A 12 83.28 16.34 75.09
N LEU A 13 82.73 17.30 75.84
CA LEU A 13 82.44 18.68 75.45
C LEU A 13 81.69 18.92 74.14
N ALA A 14 80.43 19.34 74.31
CA ALA A 14 79.63 19.98 73.29
C ALA A 14 80.26 21.31 72.83
N ASP A 15 80.75 21.35 71.59
CA ASP A 15 81.01 22.60 70.87
C ASP A 15 79.68 23.19 70.38
N ALA A 16 79.10 24.05 71.21
CA ALA A 16 77.92 24.86 70.93
C ALA A 16 78.21 26.08 70.02
N SER A 17 79.02 25.92 68.97
CA SER A 17 79.43 27.02 68.07
C SER A 17 79.14 26.78 66.58
N GLY A 18 78.39 25.72 66.22
CA GLY A 18 78.10 25.37 64.82
C GLY A 18 76.68 25.66 64.30
N ALA A 19 75.75 26.11 65.15
CA ALA A 19 74.34 26.25 64.77
C ALA A 19 73.96 27.64 64.23
N ALA A 20 74.70 28.69 64.58
CA ALA A 20 74.38 30.07 64.18
C ALA A 20 74.70 30.39 62.71
N SER A 21 75.54 29.61 62.02
CA SER A 21 75.95 29.89 60.63
C SER A 21 75.07 29.25 59.55
N LYS A 22 74.11 28.38 59.90
CA LYS A 22 73.31 27.62 58.91
C LYS A 22 72.03 28.34 58.45
N TRP A 23 71.54 29.33 59.19
CA TRP A 23 70.26 30.02 58.92
C TRP A 23 70.40 31.33 58.13
N TRP A 24 71.62 31.83 57.94
CA TRP A 24 71.81 33.11 57.27
C TRP A 24 71.49 33.06 55.77
N VAL A 25 71.76 31.93 55.10
CA VAL A 25 71.43 31.73 53.67
C VAL A 25 69.93 31.80 53.39
N PRO A 26 69.04 31.02 54.06
CA PRO A 26 67.60 31.15 53.83
C PRO A 26 67.06 32.52 54.26
N ALA A 27 67.63 33.15 55.31
CA ALA A 27 67.23 34.50 55.72
C ALA A 27 67.53 35.55 54.63
N VAL A 28 68.72 35.50 54.02
CA VAL A 28 69.08 36.38 52.89
C VAL A 28 68.20 36.11 51.67
N GLN A 29 67.82 34.86 51.39
CA GLN A 29 66.91 34.51 50.31
C GLN A 29 65.50 35.08 50.52
N SER A 30 64.95 34.97 51.73
CA SER A 30 63.64 35.54 52.05
C SER A 30 63.64 37.06 51.91
N VAL A 31 64.69 37.74 52.37
CA VAL A 31 64.82 39.20 52.22
C VAL A 31 64.93 39.60 50.74
N ALA A 32 65.75 38.90 49.94
CA ALA A 32 65.88 39.16 48.52
C ALA A 32 64.58 38.92 47.74
N LEU A 33 63.83 37.87 48.09
CA LEU A 33 62.51 37.59 47.49
C LEU A 33 61.48 38.65 47.87
N CYS A 34 61.44 39.08 49.14
CA CYS A 34 60.56 40.14 49.61
C CYS A 34 60.88 41.49 48.94
N LEU A 35 62.16 41.84 48.75
CA LEU A 35 62.56 43.04 48.02
C LEU A 35 62.17 42.97 46.54
N LEU A 36 62.27 41.80 45.91
CA LEU A 36 61.82 41.60 44.53
C LEU A 36 60.30 41.76 44.38
N LEU A 37 59.52 41.21 45.31
CA LEU A 37 58.07 41.35 45.34
C LEU A 37 57.63 42.80 45.66
N ALA A 38 58.34 43.49 46.55
CA ALA A 38 58.10 44.90 46.83
C ALA A 38 58.47 45.81 45.65
N ALA A 39 59.56 45.51 44.95
CA ALA A 39 59.92 46.20 43.72
C ALA A 39 58.86 45.98 42.61
N MET A 40 58.24 44.79 42.55
CA MET A 40 57.12 44.52 41.67
C MET A 40 55.90 45.41 42.00
N SER A 41 55.56 45.59 43.27
CA SER A 41 54.39 46.38 43.67
C SER A 41 54.58 47.90 43.55
N VAL A 42 55.79 48.41 43.80
CA VAL A 42 56.07 49.87 43.80
C VAL A 42 56.57 50.37 42.45
N ALA A 43 57.39 49.59 41.73
CA ALA A 43 58.05 50.03 40.49
C ALA A 43 57.41 49.50 39.20
N GLY A 44 56.29 48.76 39.28
CA GLY A 44 55.56 48.29 38.10
C GLY A 44 56.32 47.26 37.23
N LEU A 45 57.28 46.54 37.82
CA LEU A 45 58.08 45.53 37.12
C LEU A 45 57.21 44.36 36.63
N SER A 46 57.34 44.03 35.34
CA SER A 46 56.56 42.95 34.70
C SER A 46 56.91 41.57 35.26
N LEU A 47 55.88 40.73 35.41
CA LEU A 47 55.96 39.36 35.95
C LEU A 47 57.01 38.48 35.24
N TYR A 48 57.25 38.74 33.95
CA TYR A 48 58.23 38.03 33.14
C TYR A 48 59.69 38.26 33.54
N VAL A 49 60.02 39.37 34.23
CA VAL A 49 61.38 39.67 34.68
C VAL A 49 61.64 39.11 36.08
N VAL A 50 60.64 39.15 36.94
CA VAL A 50 60.77 38.73 38.35
C VAL A 50 60.85 37.20 38.48
N THR A 51 60.08 36.47 37.67
CA THR A 51 60.00 35.00 37.72
C THR A 51 61.33 34.28 37.47
N PRO A 52 62.12 34.59 36.43
CA PRO A 52 63.44 33.96 36.25
C PRO A 52 64.45 34.39 37.33
N LEU A 53 64.40 35.63 37.81
CA LEU A 53 65.34 36.12 38.82
C LEU A 53 65.09 35.47 40.20
N ALA A 54 63.82 35.27 40.57
CA ALA A 54 63.43 34.54 41.79
C ALA A 54 63.88 33.07 41.74
N LEU A 55 63.72 32.40 40.59
CA LEU A 55 64.26 31.05 40.39
C LEU A 55 65.78 31.01 40.53
N LEU A 56 66.48 32.02 39.99
CA LEU A 56 67.93 32.15 40.09
C LEU A 56 68.41 32.31 41.54
N VAL A 57 67.79 33.18 42.35
CA VAL A 57 68.13 33.40 43.77
C VAL A 57 67.93 32.12 44.61
N VAL A 58 66.91 31.33 44.28
CA VAL A 58 66.61 30.07 44.98
C VAL A 58 67.59 28.96 44.59
N TRP A 59 68.01 28.91 43.31
CA TRP A 59 68.85 27.82 42.78
C TRP A 59 70.36 28.07 42.86
N LEU A 60 70.83 29.32 42.88
CA LEU A 60 72.25 29.69 42.97
C LEU A 60 73.04 28.97 44.07
N PRO A 61 72.57 28.92 45.34
CA PRO A 61 73.31 28.23 46.40
C PRO A 61 73.17 26.70 46.36
N ARG A 62 72.22 26.15 45.57
CA ARG A 62 72.10 24.70 45.34
C ARG A 62 73.08 24.21 44.28
N LEU A 63 73.36 25.00 43.25
CA LEU A 63 74.40 24.67 42.26
C LEU A 63 75.83 24.83 42.81
N ALA A 64 76.02 25.67 43.83
CA ALA A 64 77.34 25.90 44.42
C ALA A 64 77.82 24.81 45.41
N ARG A 65 77.09 23.69 45.59
CA ARG A 65 77.46 22.66 46.57
C ARG A 65 78.10 21.42 45.94
N LYS A 66 79.44 21.43 46.04
CA LYS A 66 80.44 20.35 45.90
C LYS A 66 80.97 20.01 44.50
N SER A 67 82.09 20.66 44.17
CA SER A 67 83.25 20.00 43.58
C SER A 67 83.76 18.87 44.49
N GLY A 68 83.84 17.67 43.93
CA GLY A 68 84.72 16.60 44.39
C GLY A 68 85.59 16.19 43.20
N LEU A 69 86.83 16.65 43.18
CA LEU A 69 87.87 16.25 42.23
C LEU A 69 88.30 14.81 42.54
N VAL A 70 88.03 13.85 41.64
CA VAL A 70 88.76 12.57 41.60
C VAL A 70 88.99 12.14 40.14
N SER A 71 90.28 12.05 39.83
CA SER A 71 91.00 11.31 38.77
C SER A 71 90.61 11.43 37.30
N ARG A 72 91.64 11.79 36.53
CA ARG A 72 91.76 11.86 35.07
C ARG A 72 92.29 10.52 34.52
N VAL A 73 91.95 10.28 33.24
CA VAL A 73 92.58 9.36 32.25
C VAL A 73 92.10 7.90 32.28
N ASP A 74 91.16 7.52 31.41
CA ASP A 74 91.41 6.86 30.09
C ASP A 74 90.06 6.35 29.52
N SER A 75 89.46 7.02 28.52
CA SER A 75 88.10 6.67 28.04
C SER A 75 87.83 7.09 26.59
N GLY A 76 88.84 6.97 25.71
CA GLY A 76 88.58 7.03 24.26
C GLY A 76 87.85 5.78 23.75
N ASP A 77 88.03 4.64 24.43
CA ASP A 77 87.56 3.32 23.98
C ASP A 77 86.17 2.94 24.55
N SER A 78 85.81 3.45 25.74
CA SER A 78 84.53 3.15 26.40
C SER A 78 83.35 3.94 25.81
N ASP A 79 83.56 5.18 25.37
CA ASP A 79 82.52 6.00 24.76
C ASP A 79 82.19 5.50 23.35
N ILE A 80 83.19 5.05 22.60
CA ILE A 80 83.01 4.37 21.31
C ILE A 80 82.28 3.03 21.50
N ALA A 81 82.60 2.25 22.54
CA ALA A 81 81.89 1.01 22.84
C ALA A 81 80.41 1.23 23.21
N LEU A 82 80.10 2.29 23.97
CA LEU A 82 78.72 2.66 24.31
C LEU A 82 77.94 3.16 23.08
N LEU A 83 78.53 4.05 22.27
CA LEU A 83 77.95 4.52 21.02
C LEU A 83 77.71 3.38 20.02
N THR A 84 78.65 2.44 19.90
CA THR A 84 78.52 1.27 19.03
C THR A 84 77.39 0.35 19.49
N ARG A 85 77.26 0.15 20.80
CA ARG A 85 76.17 -0.63 21.39
C ARG A 85 74.81 0.06 21.24
N ASP A 86 74.76 1.37 21.38
CA ASP A 86 73.53 2.16 21.20
C ASP A 86 73.11 2.22 19.73
N LEU A 87 74.08 2.38 18.81
CA LEU A 87 73.88 2.29 17.38
C LEU A 87 73.40 0.89 16.97
N SER A 88 73.99 -0.17 17.51
CA SER A 88 73.57 -1.56 17.26
C SER A 88 72.13 -1.79 17.72
N ARG A 89 71.77 -1.34 18.93
CA ARG A 89 70.39 -1.41 19.45
C ARG A 89 69.41 -0.63 18.58
N THR A 90 69.75 0.60 18.21
CA THR A 90 68.92 1.45 17.35
C THR A 90 68.76 0.85 15.95
N THR A 91 69.82 0.26 15.41
CA THR A 91 69.79 -0.44 14.10
C THR A 91 68.88 -1.67 14.16
N SER A 92 68.98 -2.48 15.22
CA SER A 92 68.08 -3.63 15.43
C SER A 92 66.62 -3.19 15.59
N HIS A 93 66.37 -2.11 16.33
CA HIS A 93 65.03 -1.53 16.49
C HIS A 93 64.47 -1.01 15.16
N ASN A 94 65.31 -0.35 14.35
CA ASN A 94 64.93 0.10 13.01
C ASN A 94 64.65 -1.07 12.07
N ALA A 95 65.44 -2.14 12.11
CA ALA A 95 65.20 -3.34 11.32
C ALA A 95 63.87 -4.03 11.67
N LEU A 96 63.55 -4.13 12.97
CA LEU A 96 62.26 -4.64 13.44
C LEU A 96 61.09 -3.75 12.99
N SER A 97 61.24 -2.44 13.13
CA SER A 97 60.23 -1.47 12.68
C SER A 97 60.01 -1.55 11.16
N ALA A 98 61.09 -1.67 10.38
CA ALA A 98 61.02 -1.86 8.93
C ALA A 98 60.31 -3.18 8.55
N ALA A 99 60.58 -4.28 9.26
CA ALA A 99 59.88 -5.55 9.06
C ALA A 99 58.38 -5.44 9.38
N GLN A 100 58.01 -4.73 10.44
CA GLN A 100 56.62 -4.47 10.81
C GLN A 100 55.89 -3.60 9.77
N VAL A 101 56.56 -2.58 9.22
CA VAL A 101 56.03 -1.76 8.12
C VAL A 101 55.83 -2.62 6.87
N ALA A 102 56.81 -3.44 6.48
CA ALA A 102 56.70 -4.32 5.33
C ALA A 102 55.52 -5.31 5.47
N PHE A 103 55.33 -5.89 6.65
CA PHE A 103 54.18 -6.75 6.95
C PHE A 103 52.85 -5.98 6.83
N SER A 104 52.78 -4.76 7.36
CA SER A 104 51.60 -3.91 7.29
C SER A 104 51.26 -3.51 5.85
N VAL A 105 52.26 -3.23 5.02
CA VAL A 105 52.10 -2.97 3.58
C VAL A 105 51.57 -4.20 2.85
N GLY A 106 52.06 -5.41 3.17
CA GLY A 106 51.53 -6.65 2.62
C GLY A 106 50.06 -6.89 2.98
N GLN A 107 49.68 -6.64 4.25
CA GLN A 107 48.28 -6.70 4.67
C GLN A 107 47.42 -5.64 3.96
N LEU A 108 47.93 -4.42 3.80
CA LEU A 108 47.23 -3.35 3.08
C LEU A 108 47.00 -3.72 1.61
N ALA A 109 48.01 -4.28 0.92
CA ALA A 109 47.87 -4.74 -0.45
C ALA A 109 46.76 -5.80 -0.59
N GLY A 110 46.70 -6.77 0.33
CA GLY A 110 45.61 -7.75 0.38
C GLY A 110 44.23 -7.10 0.57
N ARG A 111 44.11 -6.12 1.47
CA ARG A 111 42.86 -5.37 1.68
C ARG A 111 42.45 -4.56 0.45
N VAL A 112 43.40 -3.90 -0.22
CA VAL A 112 43.14 -3.15 -1.46
C VAL A 112 42.63 -4.09 -2.56
N GLN A 113 43.22 -5.29 -2.69
CA GLN A 113 42.74 -6.28 -3.66
C GLN A 113 41.30 -6.73 -3.34
N SER A 114 40.98 -7.00 -2.07
CA SER A 114 39.60 -7.32 -1.67
C SER A 114 38.64 -6.16 -1.93
N GLN A 115 39.07 -4.92 -1.70
CA GLN A 115 38.26 -3.73 -1.94
C GLN A 115 38.01 -3.49 -3.44
N LEU A 116 38.98 -3.80 -4.30
CA LEU A 116 38.79 -3.79 -5.75
C LEU A 116 37.72 -4.81 -6.18
N GLY A 117 37.78 -6.05 -5.69
CA GLY A 117 36.76 -7.06 -5.98
C GLY A 117 35.37 -6.65 -5.47
N ALA A 118 35.30 -6.02 -4.30
CA ALA A 118 34.04 -5.46 -3.79
C ALA A 118 33.51 -4.32 -4.69
N ALA A 119 34.39 -3.46 -5.21
CA ALA A 119 34.00 -2.39 -6.14
C ALA A 119 33.48 -2.94 -7.47
N GLU A 120 34.11 -3.98 -8.03
CA GLU A 120 33.64 -4.67 -9.23
C GLU A 120 32.22 -5.26 -9.02
N GLN A 121 31.98 -5.87 -7.86
CA GLN A 121 30.65 -6.39 -7.52
C GLN A 121 29.60 -5.27 -7.40
N VAL A 122 29.97 -4.11 -6.86
CA VAL A 122 29.08 -2.94 -6.79
C VAL A 122 28.73 -2.43 -8.18
N VAL A 123 29.70 -2.35 -9.10
CA VAL A 123 29.46 -1.95 -10.49
C VAL A 123 28.50 -2.92 -11.18
N SER A 124 28.74 -4.22 -11.07
CA SER A 124 27.84 -5.24 -11.64
C SER A 124 26.42 -5.14 -11.08
N SER A 125 26.28 -4.92 -9.77
CA SER A 125 24.98 -4.74 -9.12
C SER A 125 24.28 -3.46 -9.61
N ALA A 126 25.03 -2.39 -9.87
CA ALA A 126 24.50 -1.15 -10.41
C ALA A 126 24.01 -1.32 -11.85
N GLU A 127 24.71 -2.08 -12.69
CA GLU A 127 24.27 -2.41 -14.04
C GLU A 127 22.95 -3.20 -14.04
N GLN A 128 22.83 -4.20 -13.14
CA GLN A 128 21.58 -4.95 -12.96
C GLN A 128 20.43 -4.06 -12.49
N MET A 129 20.72 -3.10 -11.60
CA MET A 129 19.73 -2.14 -11.12
C MET A 129 19.22 -1.25 -12.25
N ILE A 130 20.11 -0.72 -13.09
CA ILE A 130 19.74 0.09 -14.28
C ILE A 130 18.86 -0.73 -15.23
N ALA A 131 19.22 -1.99 -15.50
CA ALA A 131 18.40 -2.85 -16.35
C ALA A 131 17.00 -3.09 -15.76
N THR A 132 16.92 -3.31 -14.45
CA THR A 132 15.65 -3.51 -13.73
C THR A 132 14.79 -2.24 -13.72
N GLU A 133 15.40 -1.07 -13.56
CA GLU A 133 14.72 0.22 -13.62
C GLU A 133 14.12 0.47 -15.01
N GLN A 134 14.89 0.19 -16.08
CA GLN A 134 14.39 0.29 -17.45
C GLN A 134 13.20 -0.63 -17.70
N GLN A 135 13.28 -1.89 -17.24
CA GLN A 135 12.16 -2.83 -17.33
C GLN A 135 10.95 -2.33 -16.54
N THR A 136 11.15 -1.78 -15.35
CA THR A 136 10.07 -1.24 -14.51
C THR A 136 9.40 -0.04 -15.18
N ALA A 137 10.16 0.84 -15.83
CA ALA A 137 9.63 1.96 -16.60
C ALA A 137 8.77 1.48 -17.78
N GLN A 138 9.25 0.47 -18.53
CA GLN A 138 8.48 -0.13 -19.64
C GLN A 138 7.17 -0.77 -19.16
N LEU A 139 7.22 -1.55 -18.07
CA LEU A 139 6.03 -2.17 -17.49
C LEU A 139 5.04 -1.12 -16.97
N SER A 140 5.53 -0.03 -16.38
CA SER A 140 4.68 1.08 -15.93
C SER A 140 3.97 1.77 -17.10
N GLN A 141 4.68 1.96 -18.22
CA GLN A 141 4.08 2.52 -19.43
C GLN A 141 3.02 1.58 -20.04
N GLN A 142 3.28 0.27 -20.07
CA GLN A 142 2.30 -0.72 -20.52
C GLN A 142 1.06 -0.76 -19.61
N ALA A 143 1.26 -0.69 -18.28
CA ALA A 143 0.16 -0.62 -17.32
C ALA A 143 -0.71 0.63 -17.52
N LEU A 144 -0.10 1.78 -17.82
CA LEU A 144 -0.82 3.02 -18.12
C LEU A 144 -1.68 2.89 -19.39
N ILE A 145 -1.12 2.29 -20.46
CA ILE A 145 -1.86 2.04 -21.71
C ILE A 145 -3.03 1.10 -21.44
N ALA A 146 -2.79 -0.02 -20.75
CA ALA A 146 -3.85 -0.98 -20.40
C ALA A 146 -4.96 -0.34 -19.54
N ALA A 147 -4.60 0.52 -18.58
CA ALA A 147 -5.57 1.25 -17.77
C ALA A 147 -6.41 2.23 -18.62
N SER A 148 -5.78 2.95 -19.56
CA SER A 148 -6.47 3.83 -20.50
C SER A 148 -7.44 3.07 -21.39
N GLU A 149 -7.03 1.91 -21.93
CA GLU A 149 -7.90 1.06 -22.74
C GLU A 149 -9.07 0.50 -21.93
N ALA A 150 -8.82 0.06 -20.69
CA ALA A 150 -9.85 -0.41 -19.78
C ALA A 150 -10.89 0.69 -19.52
N ARG A 151 -10.45 1.92 -19.24
CA ARG A 151 -11.35 3.07 -19.07
C ARG A 151 -12.20 3.33 -20.31
N GLN A 152 -11.59 3.38 -21.50
CA GLN A 152 -12.33 3.61 -22.75
C GLN A 152 -13.37 2.52 -23.02
N ARG A 153 -13.03 1.25 -22.72
CA ARG A 153 -13.96 0.12 -22.82
C ARG A 153 -15.10 0.25 -21.80
N SER A 154 -14.82 0.68 -20.57
CA SER A 154 -15.85 0.92 -19.55
C SER A 154 -16.79 2.05 -19.94
N GLU A 155 -16.29 3.16 -20.48
CA GLU A 155 -17.11 4.27 -21.00
C GLU A 155 -18.01 3.80 -22.15
N SER A 156 -17.46 3.04 -23.10
CA SER A 156 -18.23 2.46 -24.21
C SER A 156 -19.29 1.47 -23.72
N GLY A 157 -18.94 0.63 -22.73
CA GLY A 157 -19.86 -0.31 -22.09
C GLY A 157 -21.00 0.39 -21.36
N SER A 158 -20.71 1.47 -20.63
CA SER A 158 -21.72 2.30 -19.96
C SER A 158 -22.71 2.89 -20.97
N SER A 159 -22.24 3.39 -22.11
CA SER A 159 -23.12 3.87 -23.18
C SER A 159 -24.04 2.77 -23.73
N ALA A 160 -23.51 1.56 -23.95
CA ALA A 160 -24.30 0.44 -24.45
C ALA A 160 -25.35 -0.06 -23.44
N LEU A 161 -25.04 0.00 -22.14
CA LEU A 161 -26.01 -0.32 -21.08
C LEU A 161 -27.12 0.72 -21.02
N ASN A 162 -26.81 2.01 -21.12
CA ASN A 162 -27.83 3.07 -21.15
C ASN A 162 -28.79 2.88 -22.34
N GLU A 163 -28.28 2.54 -23.51
CA GLU A 163 -29.13 2.21 -24.67
C GLU A 163 -30.00 0.98 -24.40
N SER A 164 -29.47 -0.03 -23.70
CA SER A 164 -30.23 -1.23 -23.32
C SER A 164 -31.36 -0.92 -22.34
N ILE A 165 -31.12 -0.06 -21.34
CA ILE A 165 -32.14 0.43 -20.40
C ILE A 165 -33.27 1.14 -21.16
N GLU A 166 -32.92 2.05 -22.08
CA GLU A 166 -33.92 2.76 -22.88
C GLU A 166 -34.77 1.79 -23.72
N ARG A 167 -34.13 0.78 -24.34
CA ARG A 167 -34.83 -0.26 -25.11
C ARG A 167 -35.76 -1.09 -24.23
N MET A 168 -35.37 -1.43 -23.01
CA MET A 168 -36.21 -2.15 -22.05
C MET A 168 -37.43 -1.31 -21.63
N HIS A 169 -37.26 -0.02 -21.33
CA HIS A 169 -38.38 0.87 -21.04
C HIS A 169 -39.37 0.97 -22.22
N ARG A 170 -38.86 1.11 -23.45
CA ARG A 170 -39.72 1.10 -24.64
C ARG A 170 -40.45 -0.22 -24.82
N LEU A 171 -39.81 -1.34 -24.49
CA LEU A 171 -40.43 -2.67 -24.57
C LEU A 171 -41.53 -2.84 -23.50
N SER A 172 -41.29 -2.35 -22.28
CA SER A 172 -42.30 -2.31 -21.20
C SER A 172 -43.52 -1.48 -21.61
N GLN A 173 -43.31 -0.29 -22.18
CA GLN A 173 -44.42 0.53 -22.72
C GLN A 173 -45.20 -0.19 -23.83
N ARG A 174 -44.51 -0.90 -24.72
CA ARG A 174 -45.16 -1.70 -25.77
C ARG A 174 -45.95 -2.87 -25.19
N ALA A 175 -45.45 -3.53 -24.15
CA ALA A 175 -46.16 -4.60 -23.45
C ALA A 175 -47.46 -4.08 -22.82
N VAL A 176 -47.43 -2.91 -22.19
CA VAL A 176 -48.63 -2.23 -21.66
C VAL A 176 -49.64 -1.95 -22.79
N GLY A 177 -49.20 -1.39 -23.91
CA GLY A 177 -50.09 -1.15 -25.06
C GLY A 177 -50.67 -2.44 -25.67
N SER A 178 -49.89 -3.53 -25.73
CA SER A 178 -50.38 -4.84 -26.16
C SER A 178 -51.46 -5.39 -25.22
N ARG A 179 -51.31 -5.19 -23.90
CA ARG A 179 -52.33 -5.59 -22.91
C ARG A 179 -53.67 -4.90 -23.18
N GLU A 180 -53.66 -3.60 -23.44
CA GLU A 180 -54.88 -2.82 -23.71
C GLU A 180 -55.62 -3.32 -24.97
N LEU A 181 -54.89 -3.62 -26.04
CA LEU A 181 -55.47 -4.18 -27.28
C LEU A 181 -56.11 -5.55 -27.06
N ILE A 182 -55.50 -6.38 -26.21
CA ILE A 182 -55.97 -7.72 -25.87
C ILE A 182 -57.19 -7.66 -24.95
N GLU A 183 -57.23 -6.72 -24.01
CA GLU A 183 -58.41 -6.44 -23.19
C GLU A 183 -59.59 -5.98 -24.05
N ALA A 184 -59.35 -5.10 -25.02
CA ALA A 184 -60.36 -4.69 -25.99
C ALA A 184 -60.87 -5.89 -26.83
N LEU A 185 -59.98 -6.79 -27.27
CA LEU A 185 -60.36 -8.02 -27.97
C LEU A 185 -61.23 -8.92 -27.09
N SER A 186 -60.87 -9.09 -25.81
CA SER A 186 -61.65 -9.87 -24.84
C SER A 186 -63.07 -9.34 -24.70
N GLN A 187 -63.23 -8.02 -24.53
CA GLN A 187 -64.54 -7.37 -24.45
C GLN A 187 -65.37 -7.54 -25.73
N ARG A 188 -64.74 -7.44 -26.91
CA ARG A 188 -65.41 -7.68 -28.20
C ARG A 188 -65.84 -9.13 -28.35
N SER A 189 -65.02 -10.09 -27.94
CA SER A 189 -65.38 -11.51 -27.93
C SER A 189 -66.56 -11.79 -26.99
N GLU A 190 -66.63 -11.17 -25.81
CA GLU A 190 -67.81 -11.28 -24.94
C GLU A 190 -69.08 -10.71 -25.58
N GLU A 191 -68.96 -9.59 -26.29
CA GLU A 191 -70.08 -8.99 -27.03
C GLU A 191 -70.61 -9.93 -28.12
N ILE A 192 -69.69 -10.53 -28.91
CA ILE A 192 -70.04 -11.54 -29.91
C ILE A 192 -70.71 -12.75 -29.25
N GLN A 193 -70.18 -13.24 -28.13
CA GLN A 193 -70.77 -14.38 -27.40
C GLN A 193 -72.23 -14.08 -26.99
N ARG A 194 -72.50 -12.88 -26.49
CA ARG A 194 -73.87 -12.45 -26.14
C ARG A 194 -74.79 -12.44 -27.36
N VAL A 195 -74.33 -11.89 -28.49
CA VAL A 195 -75.10 -11.88 -29.74
C VAL A 195 -75.37 -13.29 -30.25
N THR A 196 -74.35 -14.16 -30.25
CA THR A 196 -74.49 -15.56 -30.68
C THR A 196 -75.49 -16.32 -29.81
N MET A 197 -75.51 -16.10 -28.49
CA MET A 197 -76.52 -16.69 -27.59
C MET A 197 -77.94 -16.23 -27.92
N VAL A 198 -78.13 -14.94 -28.26
CA VAL A 198 -79.44 -14.41 -28.68
C VAL A 198 -79.89 -15.07 -29.99
N ILE A 199 -79.00 -15.18 -30.99
CA ILE A 199 -79.33 -15.82 -32.27
C ILE A 199 -79.65 -17.31 -32.07
N GLN A 200 -78.91 -18.01 -31.20
CA GLN A 200 -79.21 -19.40 -30.83
C GLN A 200 -80.62 -19.54 -30.23
N SER A 201 -81.00 -18.61 -29.35
CA SER A 201 -82.34 -18.56 -28.75
C SER A 201 -83.42 -18.33 -29.82
N ILE A 202 -83.19 -17.38 -30.74
CA ILE A 202 -84.11 -17.09 -31.86
C ILE A 202 -84.25 -18.29 -32.79
N ALA A 203 -83.15 -18.97 -33.13
CA ALA A 203 -83.17 -20.16 -33.96
C ALA A 203 -83.95 -21.30 -33.27
N SER A 204 -83.78 -21.48 -31.97
CA SER A 204 -84.51 -22.47 -31.19
C SER A 204 -86.02 -22.16 -31.13
N GLN A 205 -86.40 -20.90 -30.95
CA GLN A 205 -87.80 -20.47 -30.99
C GLN A 205 -88.41 -20.63 -32.39
N THR A 206 -87.68 -20.25 -33.44
CA THR A 206 -88.11 -20.43 -34.83
C THR A 206 -88.33 -21.91 -35.16
N ASN A 207 -87.43 -22.78 -34.68
CA ASN A 207 -87.57 -24.22 -34.83
C ASN A 207 -88.84 -24.77 -34.15
N LEU A 208 -89.17 -24.29 -32.95
CA LEU A 208 -90.42 -24.65 -32.25
C LEU A 208 -91.67 -24.09 -32.95
N LEU A 209 -91.62 -22.85 -33.45
CA LEU A 209 -92.72 -22.25 -34.22
C LEU A 209 -92.98 -23.02 -35.52
N ALA A 210 -91.91 -23.37 -36.24
CA ALA A 210 -91.99 -24.15 -37.46
C ALA A 210 -92.55 -25.56 -37.19
N LEU A 211 -92.16 -26.19 -36.09
CA LEU A 211 -92.72 -27.48 -35.66
C LEU A 211 -94.23 -27.39 -35.41
N ASN A 212 -94.68 -26.37 -34.67
CA ASN A 212 -96.11 -26.16 -34.42
C ASN A 212 -96.88 -25.91 -35.73
N ALA A 213 -96.30 -25.15 -36.66
CA ALA A 213 -96.88 -24.91 -37.98
C ALA A 213 -96.97 -26.20 -38.83
N ALA A 214 -95.95 -27.05 -38.79
CA ALA A 214 -95.95 -28.34 -39.47
C ALA A 214 -97.03 -29.28 -38.91
N ILE A 215 -97.22 -29.29 -37.59
CA ILE A 215 -98.28 -30.06 -36.92
C ILE A 215 -99.67 -29.57 -37.37
N GLU A 216 -99.91 -28.27 -37.38
CA GLU A 216 -101.22 -27.72 -37.77
C GLU A 216 -101.48 -27.88 -39.27
N ALA A 217 -100.44 -27.79 -40.11
CA ALA A 217 -100.53 -28.08 -41.54
C ALA A 217 -100.88 -29.55 -41.80
N ALA A 218 -100.31 -30.49 -41.05
CA ALA A 218 -100.69 -31.90 -41.12
C ALA A 218 -102.15 -32.13 -40.68
N ARG A 219 -102.62 -31.36 -39.69
CA ARG A 219 -103.99 -31.41 -39.19
C ARG A 219 -105.02 -30.92 -40.20
N ALA A 220 -104.66 -29.95 -41.05
CA ALA A 220 -105.50 -29.45 -42.14
C ALA A 220 -105.61 -30.39 -43.36
N GLY A 221 -104.91 -31.53 -43.36
CA GLY A 221 -104.98 -32.54 -44.42
C GLY A 221 -104.50 -32.02 -45.78
N GLU A 222 -105.26 -32.29 -46.84
CA GLU A 222 -104.90 -31.88 -48.21
C GLU A 222 -104.78 -30.35 -48.37
N HIS A 223 -105.54 -29.56 -47.62
CA HIS A 223 -105.49 -28.10 -47.68
C HIS A 223 -104.20 -27.52 -47.05
N GLY A 224 -103.53 -28.27 -46.19
CA GLY A 224 -102.31 -27.86 -45.48
C GLY A 224 -101.00 -28.25 -46.17
N ARG A 225 -101.04 -29.02 -47.28
CA ARG A 225 -99.84 -29.59 -47.92
C ARG A 225 -98.76 -28.57 -48.27
N GLY A 226 -99.13 -27.43 -48.84
CA GLY A 226 -98.19 -26.35 -49.17
C GLY A 226 -97.56 -25.70 -47.93
N PHE A 227 -98.35 -25.52 -46.87
CA PHE A 227 -97.86 -24.98 -45.59
C PHE A 227 -96.93 -25.95 -44.87
N ALA A 228 -97.18 -27.26 -44.96
CA ALA A 228 -96.31 -28.28 -44.36
C ALA A 228 -94.89 -28.23 -44.96
N VAL A 229 -94.78 -28.09 -46.28
CA VAL A 229 -93.47 -27.98 -46.97
C VAL A 229 -92.71 -26.73 -46.52
N VAL A 230 -93.40 -25.58 -46.43
CA VAL A 230 -92.77 -24.33 -45.95
C VAL A 230 -92.35 -24.46 -44.49
N ALA A 231 -93.17 -25.07 -43.64
CA ALA A 231 -92.85 -25.26 -42.22
C ALA A 231 -91.61 -26.16 -42.03
N ASP A 232 -91.48 -27.24 -42.80
CA ASP A 232 -90.29 -28.11 -42.76
C ASP A 232 -89.03 -27.40 -43.27
N GLU A 233 -89.12 -26.56 -44.32
CA GLU A 233 -87.99 -25.76 -44.81
C GLU A 233 -87.53 -24.72 -43.76
N VAL A 234 -88.48 -24.02 -43.12
CA VAL A 234 -88.18 -23.08 -42.03
C VAL A 234 -87.54 -23.81 -40.83
N ARG A 235 -88.03 -25.02 -40.51
CA ARG A 235 -87.44 -25.85 -39.45
C ARG A 235 -86.00 -26.24 -39.79
N GLY A 236 -85.75 -26.65 -41.04
CA GLY A 236 -84.41 -26.96 -41.54
C GLY A 236 -83.46 -25.77 -41.47
N LEU A 237 -83.91 -24.59 -41.89
CA LEU A 237 -83.16 -23.34 -41.78
C LEU A 237 -82.84 -22.99 -40.32
N ALA A 238 -83.82 -23.06 -39.42
CA ALA A 238 -83.64 -22.79 -38.00
C ALA A 238 -82.61 -23.75 -37.36
N GLY A 239 -82.66 -25.04 -37.72
CA GLY A 239 -81.67 -26.03 -37.28
C GLY A 239 -80.26 -25.72 -37.78
N ARG A 240 -80.11 -25.33 -39.06
CA ARG A 240 -78.82 -24.92 -39.62
C ARG A 240 -78.28 -23.65 -38.97
N THR A 241 -79.14 -22.66 -38.69
CA THR A 241 -78.76 -21.45 -37.97
C THR A 241 -78.26 -21.80 -36.57
N ALA A 242 -78.99 -22.63 -35.82
CA ALA A 242 -78.59 -23.09 -34.48
C ALA A 242 -77.25 -23.83 -34.47
N SER A 243 -76.98 -24.67 -35.47
CA SER A 243 -75.68 -25.34 -35.59
C SER A 243 -74.56 -24.34 -35.85
N ALA A 244 -74.76 -23.41 -36.79
CA ALA A 244 -73.77 -22.40 -37.15
C ALA A 244 -73.46 -21.46 -35.98
N THR A 245 -74.46 -21.04 -35.21
CA THR A 245 -74.23 -20.23 -34.00
C THR A 245 -73.53 -21.02 -32.90
N GLY A 246 -73.78 -22.32 -32.76
CA GLY A 246 -73.01 -23.19 -31.88
C GLY A 246 -71.51 -23.21 -32.23
N GLU A 247 -71.19 -23.37 -33.52
CA GLU A 247 -69.80 -23.34 -34.01
C GLU A 247 -69.14 -21.97 -33.76
N VAL A 248 -69.85 -20.86 -33.99
CA VAL A 248 -69.37 -19.51 -33.68
C VAL A 248 -69.10 -19.36 -32.18
N GLY A 249 -69.99 -19.86 -31.32
CA GLY A 249 -69.80 -19.81 -29.87
C GLY A 249 -68.55 -20.57 -29.41
N GLN A 250 -68.27 -21.72 -30.02
CA GLN A 250 -67.06 -22.50 -29.76
C GLN A 250 -65.79 -21.73 -30.18
N MET A 251 -65.80 -21.09 -31.36
CA MET A 251 -64.69 -20.26 -31.84
C MET A 251 -64.43 -19.06 -30.93
N VAL A 252 -65.49 -18.39 -30.47
CA VAL A 252 -65.38 -17.24 -29.56
C VAL A 252 -64.81 -17.66 -28.21
N ALA A 253 -65.21 -18.83 -27.68
CA ALA A 253 -64.65 -19.39 -26.45
C ALA A 253 -63.15 -19.70 -26.60
N ASP A 254 -62.71 -20.28 -27.72
CA ASP A 254 -61.29 -20.52 -28.00
C ASP A 254 -60.50 -19.19 -28.08
N ILE A 255 -61.06 -18.16 -28.73
CA ILE A 255 -60.46 -16.82 -28.77
C ILE A 255 -60.31 -16.25 -27.35
N GLN A 256 -61.33 -16.35 -26.50
CA GLN A 256 -61.25 -15.86 -25.12
C GLN A 256 -60.17 -16.59 -24.31
N GLN A 257 -60.10 -17.92 -24.43
CA GLN A 257 -59.08 -18.72 -23.74
C GLN A 257 -57.67 -18.32 -24.19
N ARG A 258 -57.42 -18.20 -25.49
CA ARG A 258 -56.11 -17.77 -26.03
C ARG A 258 -55.77 -16.36 -25.59
N THR A 259 -56.73 -15.45 -25.63
CA THR A 259 -56.57 -14.06 -25.18
C THR A 259 -56.13 -14.01 -23.71
N ALA A 260 -56.75 -14.82 -22.84
CA ALA A 260 -56.37 -14.91 -21.43
C ALA A 260 -54.92 -15.44 -21.24
N GLN A 261 -54.50 -16.42 -22.05
CA GLN A 261 -53.11 -16.92 -22.03
C GLN A 261 -52.11 -15.83 -22.43
N VAL A 262 -52.42 -15.02 -23.45
CA VAL A 262 -51.54 -13.92 -23.88
C VAL A 262 -51.46 -12.82 -22.83
N VAL A 263 -52.55 -12.51 -22.11
CA VAL A 263 -52.50 -11.56 -20.98
C VAL A 263 -51.50 -12.01 -19.91
N GLU A 264 -51.50 -13.30 -19.57
CA GLU A 264 -50.57 -13.82 -18.57
C GLU A 264 -49.12 -13.75 -19.04
N GLN A 265 -48.85 -14.11 -20.30
CA GLN A 265 -47.51 -13.95 -20.89
C GLN A 265 -47.02 -12.50 -20.89
N ILE A 266 -47.91 -11.53 -21.11
CA ILE A 266 -47.56 -10.10 -21.05
C ILE A 266 -47.23 -9.66 -19.63
N ARG A 267 -47.91 -10.22 -18.61
CA ARG A 267 -47.59 -9.94 -17.20
C ARG A 267 -46.21 -10.47 -16.83
N GLU A 268 -45.92 -11.73 -17.18
CA GLU A 268 -44.60 -12.33 -16.97
C GLU A 268 -43.52 -11.51 -17.68
N LEU A 269 -43.73 -11.16 -18.96
CA LEU A 269 -42.80 -10.31 -19.71
C LEU A 269 -42.56 -8.96 -19.05
N SER A 270 -43.60 -8.33 -18.47
CA SER A 270 -43.45 -7.05 -17.79
C SER A 270 -42.59 -7.20 -16.52
N SER A 271 -42.79 -8.26 -15.75
CA SER A 271 -41.98 -8.58 -14.57
C SER A 271 -40.51 -8.87 -14.92
N ASP A 272 -40.28 -9.61 -16.00
CA ASP A 272 -38.93 -9.94 -16.48
C ASP A 272 -38.19 -8.67 -16.96
N LEU A 273 -38.91 -7.73 -17.59
CA LEU A 273 -38.33 -6.46 -18.02
C LEU A 273 -37.94 -5.58 -16.84
N ASP A 274 -38.78 -5.47 -15.81
CA ASP A 274 -38.44 -4.70 -14.61
C ASP A 274 -37.21 -5.26 -13.90
N THR A 275 -37.14 -6.59 -13.77
CA THR A 275 -35.96 -7.28 -13.21
C THR A 275 -34.71 -7.07 -14.08
N GLY A 276 -34.89 -7.12 -15.41
CA GLY A 276 -33.82 -6.89 -16.37
C GLY A 276 -33.24 -5.48 -16.28
N VAL A 277 -34.09 -4.46 -16.09
CA VAL A 277 -33.65 -3.07 -15.89
C VAL A 277 -32.80 -2.95 -14.63
N GLU A 278 -33.26 -3.50 -13.51
CA GLU A 278 -32.51 -3.47 -12.24
C GLU A 278 -31.11 -4.10 -12.38
N GLN A 279 -31.00 -5.26 -13.05
CA GLN A 279 -29.73 -5.94 -13.28
C GLN A 279 -28.77 -5.13 -14.17
N VAL A 280 -29.31 -4.49 -15.21
CA VAL A 280 -28.53 -3.64 -16.12
C VAL A 280 -28.05 -2.37 -15.40
N GLU A 281 -28.88 -1.77 -14.56
CA GLU A 281 -28.51 -0.61 -13.74
C GLU A 281 -27.39 -0.96 -12.74
N LEU A 282 -27.49 -2.09 -12.04
CA LEU A 282 -26.42 -2.58 -11.15
C LEU A 282 -25.11 -2.79 -11.91
N THR A 283 -25.18 -3.39 -13.11
CA THR A 283 -24.00 -3.56 -13.97
C THR A 283 -23.41 -2.20 -14.40
N GLY A 284 -24.27 -1.22 -14.69
CA GLY A 284 -23.87 0.15 -14.99
C GLY A 284 -23.11 0.82 -13.84
N GLN A 285 -23.57 0.63 -12.60
CA GLN A 285 -22.88 1.14 -11.41
C GLN A 285 -21.50 0.50 -11.23
N HIS A 286 -21.38 -0.82 -11.46
CA HIS A 286 -20.09 -1.50 -11.37
C HIS A 286 -19.08 -1.00 -12.41
N LEU A 287 -19.51 -0.73 -13.64
CA LEU A 287 -18.65 -0.14 -14.68
C LEU A 287 -18.27 1.31 -14.35
N GLY A 288 -19.18 2.08 -13.74
CA GLY A 288 -18.89 3.44 -13.26
C GLY A 288 -17.79 3.49 -12.21
N ASN A 289 -17.60 2.44 -11.41
CA ASN A 289 -16.51 2.34 -10.45
C ASN A 289 -15.14 1.97 -11.08
N ILE A 290 -15.13 1.51 -12.34
CA ILE A 290 -13.91 1.13 -13.08
C ILE A 290 -13.37 2.32 -13.89
N ALA A 291 -14.23 3.27 -14.29
CA ALA A 291 -13.90 4.42 -15.13
C ALA A 291 -13.26 5.59 -14.34
#